data_AF-A0A7W1P6T9-F1
#
_entry.id   AF-A0A7W1P6T9-F1
#
_cell.length_a   1.000
_cell.length_b   1.000
_cell.length_c   1.000
_cell.angle_alpha   90.00
_cell.angle_beta   90.00
_cell.angle_gamma   90.00
#
_symmetry.space_group_name_H-M   'P 1'
#
loop_
_entity.id
_entity.type
_entity.pdbx_description
1 polymer ?
#
loop_
_entity_poly.entity_id
_entity_poly.type
_entity_poly.pdbx_seq_one_letter_code
_entity_poly.pdbx_strand_id
1 'polypeptide(L)'
;LFGEIVDVFRRSRRSVPVFCDKHLSYSWKKARQMYDQAQELGIPFMAGSSIPVTVRVPELEIPRDTRLESAVAVGYGGIESYGFHTLEVLQCMVERRAGGETGIAAVETLQGDAVWRWRDSPQGRWSGSLLDAALARAHRTEDGRVEDNAKAPVLFVLSYRDGFKGAVYMLSGHFSGWTFAGRIMGQSELVSTRFGSPGVRDLPHFDGLVYCIEEMFVTGKPLYPVERTLLVTGALDCLMDSLHQKKRIETPELQIAYRAPLNDFFQRA
;
A
#
# COMPACT_ATOMS: atom_id res chain seq x y z
N LEU A 1 21.55 7.95 -9.47
CA LEU A 1 20.39 8.45 -10.24
C LEU A 1 19.69 9.65 -9.59
N PHE A 2 18.80 9.50 -8.59
CA PHE A 2 18.02 10.66 -8.09
C PHE A 2 18.89 11.84 -7.61
N GLY A 3 19.99 11.57 -6.89
CA GLY A 3 20.93 12.62 -6.50
C GLY A 3 21.54 13.40 -7.67
N GLU A 4 21.82 12.72 -8.79
CA GLU A 4 22.36 13.38 -9.99
C GLU A 4 21.30 14.27 -10.67
N ILE A 5 20.03 13.87 -10.63
CA ILE A 5 18.90 14.69 -11.08
C ILE A 5 18.81 15.97 -10.22
N VAL A 6 18.87 15.82 -8.90
CA VAL A 6 18.88 16.95 -7.94
C VAL A 6 20.03 17.91 -8.22
N ASP A 7 21.23 17.38 -8.50
CA ASP A 7 22.40 18.22 -8.82
C ASP A 7 22.20 19.01 -10.12
N VAL A 8 21.58 18.42 -11.14
CA VAL A 8 21.22 19.13 -12.38
C VAL A 8 20.18 20.23 -12.10
N PHE A 9 19.16 19.96 -11.30
CA PHE A 9 18.14 20.96 -10.96
C PHE A 9 18.72 22.14 -10.18
N ARG A 10 19.62 21.87 -9.23
CA ARG A 10 20.34 22.92 -8.48
C ARG A 10 21.22 23.77 -9.39
N ARG A 11 22.01 23.16 -10.28
CA ARG A 11 22.87 23.89 -11.22
C ARG A 11 22.08 24.73 -12.22
N SER A 12 20.98 24.18 -12.74
CA SER A 12 20.15 24.84 -13.74
C SER A 12 19.12 25.82 -13.15
N ARG A 13 18.92 25.78 -11.82
CA ARG A 13 17.85 26.50 -11.10
C ARG A 13 16.45 26.22 -11.66
N ARG A 14 16.24 25.02 -12.20
CA ARG A 14 14.99 24.60 -12.82
C ARG A 14 14.69 23.15 -12.50
N SER A 15 13.55 22.91 -11.86
CA SER A 15 12.99 21.58 -11.64
C SER A 15 12.01 21.22 -12.75
N VAL A 16 11.91 19.93 -13.07
CA VAL A 16 10.88 19.36 -13.95
C VAL A 16 10.20 18.19 -13.24
N PRO A 17 9.00 17.76 -13.68
CA PRO A 17 8.34 16.59 -13.10
C PRO A 17 9.21 15.33 -13.13
N VAL A 18 9.15 14.53 -12.07
CA VAL A 18 9.89 13.27 -11.92
C VAL A 18 8.93 12.18 -11.45
N PHE A 19 9.03 11.00 -12.06
CA PHE A 19 8.37 9.78 -11.59
C PHE A 19 9.41 8.76 -11.13
N CYS A 20 9.18 8.11 -9.99
CA CYS A 20 9.99 7.01 -9.45
C CYS A 20 9.15 5.75 -9.31
N ASP A 21 9.39 4.74 -10.17
CA ASP A 21 8.65 3.48 -10.09
C ASP A 21 8.87 2.79 -8.73
N LYS A 22 7.78 2.33 -8.10
CA LYS A 22 7.75 1.61 -6.81
C LYS A 22 8.25 2.41 -5.60
N HIS A 23 8.86 1.73 -4.63
CA HIS A 23 9.39 2.34 -3.42
C HIS A 23 10.49 3.35 -3.77
N LEU A 24 10.58 4.44 -3.00
CA LEU A 24 11.56 5.49 -3.26
C LEU A 24 13.01 4.96 -3.14
N SER A 25 13.25 4.07 -2.20
CA SER A 25 14.54 3.44 -1.95
C SER A 25 14.36 2.22 -1.06
N TYR A 26 15.32 1.30 -1.07
CA TYR A 26 15.38 0.17 -0.12
C TYR A 26 15.62 0.60 1.34
N SER A 27 15.96 1.87 1.58
CA SER A 27 16.32 2.40 2.90
C SER A 27 15.52 3.66 3.19
N TRP A 28 14.93 3.73 4.38
CA TRP A 28 14.18 4.86 4.89
C TRP A 28 14.96 6.17 4.80
N LYS A 29 16.21 6.20 5.25
CA LYS A 29 17.05 7.41 5.24
C LYS A 29 17.17 8.00 3.82
N LYS A 30 17.36 7.13 2.83
CA LYS A 30 17.48 7.54 1.42
C LYS A 30 16.12 7.95 0.84
N ALA A 31 15.05 7.22 1.15
CA ALA A 31 13.69 7.57 0.73
C ALA A 31 13.28 8.95 1.28
N ARG A 32 13.56 9.20 2.57
CA ARG A 32 13.33 10.48 3.22
C ARG A 32 14.14 11.60 2.59
N GLN A 33 15.42 11.35 2.31
CA GLN A 33 16.27 12.32 1.61
C GLN A 33 15.71 12.68 0.23
N MET A 34 15.25 11.69 -0.55
CA MET A 34 14.64 11.94 -1.87
C MET A 34 13.41 12.81 -1.76
N TYR A 35 12.53 12.51 -0.80
CA TYR A 35 11.34 13.30 -0.52
C TYR A 35 11.69 14.74 -0.11
N ASP A 36 12.58 14.91 0.88
CA ASP A 36 12.95 16.24 1.40
C ASP A 36 13.59 17.11 0.29
N GLN A 37 14.43 16.51 -0.57
CA GLN A 37 15.02 17.20 -1.71
C GLN A 37 13.97 17.56 -2.78
N ALA A 38 12.98 16.70 -3.02
CA ALA A 38 11.87 17.01 -3.92
C ALA A 38 11.04 18.20 -3.42
N GLN A 39 10.77 18.26 -2.12
CA GLN A 39 10.09 19.39 -1.47
C GLN A 39 10.94 20.67 -1.53
N GLU A 40 12.22 20.60 -1.17
CA GLU A 40 13.17 21.73 -1.21
C GLU A 40 13.21 22.40 -2.58
N LEU A 41 13.21 21.60 -3.65
CA LEU A 41 13.35 22.08 -5.02
C LEU A 41 12.02 22.28 -5.75
N GLY A 42 10.88 22.07 -5.07
CA GLY A 42 9.55 22.17 -5.68
C GLY A 42 9.37 21.24 -6.89
N ILE A 43 9.92 20.03 -6.82
CA ILE A 43 9.80 19.02 -7.89
C ILE A 43 8.37 18.47 -7.88
N PRO A 44 7.60 18.51 -9.00
CA PRO A 44 6.41 17.71 -9.14
C PRO A 44 6.80 16.22 -9.12
N PHE A 45 6.55 15.56 -8.00
CA PHE A 45 7.11 14.24 -7.74
C PHE A 45 6.01 13.22 -7.47
N MET A 46 6.01 12.15 -8.26
CA MET A 46 5.20 10.96 -8.02
C MET A 46 6.09 9.74 -7.91
N ALA A 47 5.64 8.77 -7.13
CA ALA A 47 6.29 7.47 -7.04
C ALA A 47 5.24 6.38 -6.85
N GLY A 48 5.66 5.11 -6.78
CA GLY A 48 4.81 4.07 -6.23
C GLY A 48 4.35 3.00 -7.21
N SER A 49 3.39 2.22 -6.75
CA SER A 49 2.85 1.06 -7.44
C SER A 49 1.85 1.46 -8.54
N SER A 50 1.78 0.67 -9.60
CA SER A 50 0.72 0.73 -10.62
C SER A 50 -0.63 0.18 -10.13
N ILE A 51 -0.64 -0.61 -9.04
CA ILE A 51 -1.84 -1.29 -8.56
C ILE A 51 -2.89 -0.34 -7.96
N PRO A 52 -2.56 0.67 -7.14
CA PRO A 52 -3.55 1.62 -6.61
C PRO A 52 -4.42 2.33 -7.65
N VAL A 53 -3.86 2.54 -8.85
CA VAL A 53 -4.47 3.31 -9.94
C VAL A 53 -5.13 2.42 -11.01
N THR A 54 -5.13 1.10 -10.83
CA THR A 54 -5.80 0.18 -11.76
C THR A 54 -7.29 0.00 -11.43
N VAL A 55 -7.99 -0.75 -12.29
CA VAL A 55 -9.40 -1.09 -12.13
C VAL A 55 -9.67 -1.82 -10.83
N ARG A 56 -10.75 -1.44 -10.15
CA ARG A 56 -11.27 -2.09 -8.94
C ARG A 56 -12.56 -2.84 -9.27
N VAL A 57 -12.70 -4.08 -8.81
CA VAL A 57 -13.88 -4.92 -9.09
C VAL A 57 -14.37 -5.60 -7.80
N PRO A 58 -15.61 -5.34 -7.33
CA PRO A 58 -16.48 -4.25 -7.77
C PRO A 58 -15.79 -2.89 -7.63
N GLU A 59 -16.27 -1.88 -8.36
CA GLU A 59 -15.82 -0.51 -8.17
C GLU A 59 -15.99 -0.13 -6.70
N LEU A 60 -14.92 0.37 -6.09
CA LEU A 60 -14.92 0.80 -4.71
C LEU A 60 -14.05 2.04 -4.56
N GLU A 61 -14.72 3.15 -4.25
CA GLU A 61 -14.10 4.36 -3.75
C GLU A 61 -14.61 4.59 -2.33
N ILE A 62 -13.72 4.52 -1.34
CA ILE A 62 -14.08 4.87 0.04
C ILE A 62 -14.16 6.40 0.11
N PRO A 63 -15.26 7.02 0.55
CA PRO A 63 -15.32 8.47 0.67
C PRO A 63 -14.22 9.01 1.60
N ARG A 64 -13.66 10.17 1.28
CA ARG A 64 -12.71 10.83 2.18
C ARG A 64 -13.38 11.13 3.52
N ASP A 65 -12.58 11.04 4.58
CA ASP A 65 -12.98 11.21 5.97
C ASP A 65 -13.94 10.12 6.49
N THR A 66 -13.96 8.94 5.84
CA THR A 66 -14.71 7.77 6.32
C THR A 66 -14.11 7.25 7.63
N ARG A 67 -14.95 6.94 8.61
CA ARG A 67 -14.51 6.35 9.89
C ARG A 67 -14.17 4.86 9.72
N LEU A 68 -13.01 4.57 9.15
CA LEU A 68 -12.46 3.21 9.04
C LEU A 68 -11.88 2.76 10.39
N GLU A 69 -12.14 1.52 10.77
CA GLU A 69 -11.64 0.92 12.03
C GLU A 69 -10.46 -0.01 11.81
N SER A 70 -10.56 -0.84 10.77
CA SER A 70 -9.53 -1.81 10.42
C SER A 70 -9.64 -2.23 8.96
N ALA A 71 -8.53 -2.69 8.38
CA ALA A 71 -8.53 -3.23 7.02
C ALA A 71 -7.46 -4.31 6.81
N VAL A 72 -7.72 -5.15 5.81
CA VAL A 72 -6.81 -6.17 5.31
C VAL A 72 -6.59 -5.93 3.82
N ALA A 73 -5.32 -6.03 3.38
CA ALA A 73 -4.99 -6.29 1.99
C ALA A 73 -4.38 -7.68 1.86
N VAL A 74 -4.61 -8.33 0.71
CA VAL A 74 -4.06 -9.65 0.41
C VAL A 74 -3.32 -9.57 -0.92
N GLY A 75 -2.15 -10.19 -0.98
CA GLY A 75 -1.29 -10.26 -2.15
C GLY A 75 -0.56 -11.60 -2.24
N TYR A 76 0.42 -11.67 -3.14
CA TYR A 76 1.20 -12.87 -3.46
C TYR A 76 2.60 -12.46 -3.90
N GLY A 77 3.51 -13.42 -4.08
CA GLY A 77 4.86 -13.18 -4.60
C GLY A 77 5.90 -12.94 -3.51
N GLY A 78 7.00 -12.27 -3.90
CA GLY A 78 8.14 -12.01 -3.03
C GLY A 78 7.81 -11.03 -1.90
N ILE A 79 8.38 -11.28 -0.72
CA ILE A 79 8.07 -10.54 0.51
C ILE A 79 8.34 -9.04 0.35
N GLU A 80 9.49 -8.67 -0.19
CA GLU A 80 9.87 -7.26 -0.36
C GLU A 80 9.26 -6.68 -1.65
N SER A 81 9.52 -7.32 -2.79
CA SER A 81 9.08 -6.82 -4.10
C SER A 81 7.55 -6.73 -4.27
N TYR A 82 6.80 -7.77 -3.93
CA TYR A 82 5.33 -7.77 -4.04
C TYR A 82 4.64 -7.35 -2.75
N GLY A 83 5.31 -7.47 -1.60
CA GLY A 83 4.82 -6.88 -0.35
C GLY A 83 4.66 -5.36 -0.47
N PHE A 84 5.58 -4.68 -1.17
CA PHE A 84 5.43 -3.27 -1.51
C PHE A 84 4.09 -2.96 -2.21
N HIS A 85 3.77 -3.69 -3.29
CA HIS A 85 2.54 -3.47 -4.04
C HIS A 85 1.29 -3.70 -3.18
N THR A 86 1.33 -4.67 -2.28
CA THR A 86 0.20 -5.00 -1.40
C THR A 86 0.04 -4.00 -0.26
N LEU A 87 1.15 -3.43 0.23
CA LEU A 87 1.12 -2.28 1.15
C LEU A 87 0.55 -1.02 0.47
N GLU A 88 0.90 -0.75 -0.80
CA GLU A 88 0.30 0.34 -1.58
C GLU A 88 -1.21 0.14 -1.78
N VAL A 89 -1.66 -1.11 -1.99
CA VAL A 89 -3.08 -1.48 -2.05
C VAL A 89 -3.78 -1.15 -0.73
N LEU A 90 -3.22 -1.54 0.41
CA LEU A 90 -3.77 -1.18 1.71
C LEU A 90 -3.80 0.34 1.86
N GLN A 91 -2.67 0.99 1.64
CA GLN A 91 -2.46 2.40 1.97
C GLN A 91 -3.37 3.33 1.15
N CYS A 92 -3.52 3.10 -0.15
CA CYS A 92 -4.36 3.92 -1.02
C CYS A 92 -5.86 3.90 -0.61
N MET A 93 -6.31 2.81 0.02
CA MET A 93 -7.68 2.70 0.51
C MET A 93 -7.84 3.35 1.89
N VAL A 94 -6.87 3.13 2.80
CA VAL A 94 -7.00 3.56 4.21
C VAL A 94 -6.57 5.00 4.46
N GLU A 95 -5.82 5.63 3.56
CA GLU A 95 -5.49 7.07 3.65
C GLU A 95 -6.71 7.99 3.56
N ARG A 96 -7.85 7.47 3.09
CA ARG A 96 -9.13 8.18 2.98
C ARG A 96 -9.89 8.21 4.31
N ARG A 97 -9.35 7.63 5.39
CA ARG A 97 -10.00 7.60 6.71
C ARG A 97 -10.16 8.99 7.33
N ALA A 98 -11.06 9.08 8.30
CA ALA A 98 -11.33 10.29 9.10
C ALA A 98 -10.03 10.89 9.65
N GLY A 99 -9.74 12.14 9.27
CA GLY A 99 -8.51 12.82 9.68
C GLY A 99 -7.32 12.68 8.72
N GLY A 100 -7.38 11.73 7.77
CA GLY A 100 -6.29 11.42 6.84
C GLY A 100 -5.25 10.47 7.42
N GLU A 101 -4.09 10.38 6.77
CA GLU A 101 -2.97 9.59 7.25
C GLU A 101 -2.25 10.33 8.39
N THR A 102 -1.89 9.61 9.45
CA THR A 102 -1.26 10.16 10.67
C THR A 102 0.11 9.55 10.97
N GLY A 103 0.48 8.50 10.23
CA GLY A 103 1.70 7.74 10.35
C GLY A 103 1.51 6.39 11.01
N ILE A 104 2.54 5.57 10.90
CA ILE A 104 2.60 4.23 11.50
C ILE A 104 3.37 4.32 12.81
N ALA A 105 2.82 3.74 13.87
CA ALA A 105 3.41 3.71 15.20
C ALA A 105 4.35 2.52 15.36
N ALA A 106 3.97 1.37 14.78
CA ALA A 106 4.81 0.17 14.78
C ALA A 106 4.41 -0.81 13.68
N VAL A 107 5.33 -1.69 13.36
CA VAL A 107 5.15 -2.79 12.41
C VAL A 107 5.65 -4.11 12.97
N GLU A 108 5.09 -5.23 12.48
CA GLU A 108 5.58 -6.57 12.78
C GLU A 108 5.40 -7.49 11.56
N THR A 109 6.44 -8.26 11.23
CA THR A 109 6.38 -9.30 10.19
C THR A 109 6.32 -10.68 10.82
N LEU A 110 5.29 -11.45 10.50
CA LEU A 110 5.12 -12.85 10.89
C LEU A 110 5.21 -13.78 9.68
N GLN A 111 5.69 -15.00 9.89
CA GLN A 111 5.81 -16.01 8.83
C GLN A 111 5.33 -17.40 9.28
N GLY A 112 4.90 -18.21 8.32
CA GLY A 112 4.49 -19.59 8.59
C GLY A 112 3.30 -19.66 9.54
N ASP A 113 3.28 -20.68 10.39
CA ASP A 113 2.20 -20.91 11.36
C ASP A 113 1.96 -19.73 12.33
N ALA A 114 2.95 -18.85 12.52
CA ALA A 114 2.78 -17.67 13.35
C ALA A 114 1.71 -16.71 12.79
N VAL A 115 1.53 -16.69 11.46
CA VAL A 115 0.48 -15.91 10.79
C VAL A 115 -0.90 -16.34 11.28
N TRP A 116 -1.17 -17.65 11.26
CA TRP A 116 -2.47 -18.21 11.64
C TRP A 116 -2.70 -18.11 13.15
N ARG A 117 -1.67 -18.41 13.96
CA ARG A 117 -1.74 -18.21 15.41
C ARG A 117 -2.04 -16.76 15.79
N TRP A 118 -1.46 -15.79 15.08
CA TRP A 118 -1.77 -14.38 15.31
C TRP A 118 -3.20 -14.03 14.87
N ARG A 119 -3.62 -14.48 13.67
CA ARG A 119 -4.98 -14.24 13.17
C ARG A 119 -6.02 -14.75 14.18
N ASP A 120 -5.77 -15.88 14.82
CA ASP A 120 -6.73 -16.51 15.74
C ASP A 120 -6.59 -16.00 17.19
N SER A 121 -5.59 -15.15 17.48
CA SER A 121 -5.36 -14.58 18.81
C SER A 121 -6.28 -13.39 19.13
N PRO A 122 -6.41 -12.97 20.40
CA PRO A 122 -7.10 -11.73 20.75
C PRO A 122 -6.58 -10.48 20.02
N GLN A 123 -5.29 -10.47 19.68
CA GLN A 123 -4.63 -9.35 18.99
C GLN A 123 -4.99 -9.31 17.50
N GLY A 124 -5.15 -10.46 16.85
CA GLY A 124 -5.37 -10.55 15.41
C GLY A 124 -6.78 -10.95 14.96
N ARG A 125 -7.65 -11.47 15.84
CA ARG A 125 -8.99 -12.01 15.48
C ARG A 125 -9.91 -11.09 14.71
N TRP A 126 -9.69 -9.78 14.78
CA TRP A 126 -10.42 -8.79 13.97
C TRP A 126 -10.16 -8.95 12.46
N SER A 127 -8.99 -9.48 12.07
CA SER A 127 -8.54 -9.65 10.69
C SER A 127 -9.19 -10.82 9.97
N GLY A 128 -9.69 -11.84 10.69
CA GLY A 128 -10.22 -13.07 10.07
C GLY A 128 -11.36 -12.81 9.08
N SER A 129 -12.43 -12.14 9.55
CA SER A 129 -13.56 -11.77 8.68
C SER A 129 -13.18 -10.84 7.51
N LEU A 130 -12.14 -10.02 7.68
CA LEU A 130 -11.64 -9.14 6.61
C LEU A 130 -10.83 -9.94 5.59
N LEU A 131 -10.02 -10.90 6.03
CA LEU A 131 -9.31 -11.83 5.16
C LEU A 131 -10.30 -12.62 4.30
N ASP A 132 -11.35 -13.18 4.91
CA ASP A 132 -12.40 -13.91 4.19
C ASP A 132 -13.10 -13.03 3.15
N ALA A 133 -13.49 -11.80 3.54
CA ALA A 133 -14.13 -10.85 2.64
C ALA A 133 -13.22 -10.39 1.48
N ALA A 134 -11.91 -10.29 1.72
CA ALA A 134 -10.94 -9.95 0.69
C ALA A 134 -10.73 -11.13 -0.28
N LEU A 135 -10.56 -12.35 0.24
CA LEU A 135 -10.39 -13.57 -0.56
C LEU A 135 -11.65 -13.88 -1.40
N ALA A 136 -12.84 -13.57 -0.90
CA ALA A 136 -14.09 -13.68 -1.66
C ALA A 136 -14.14 -12.79 -2.92
N ARG A 137 -13.23 -11.80 -3.04
CA ARG A 137 -13.06 -10.98 -4.25
C ARG A 137 -12.03 -11.53 -5.22
N ALA A 138 -11.22 -12.51 -4.83
CA ALA A 138 -10.23 -13.09 -5.72
C ALA A 138 -10.93 -13.67 -6.96
N HIS A 139 -10.38 -13.42 -8.14
CA HIS A 139 -10.94 -13.95 -9.39
C HIS A 139 -10.90 -15.49 -9.41
N ARG A 140 -9.79 -16.05 -8.91
CA ARG A 140 -9.57 -17.48 -8.77
C ARG A 140 -8.72 -17.73 -7.52
N THR A 141 -9.09 -18.74 -6.77
CA THR A 141 -8.31 -19.32 -5.67
C THR A 141 -8.02 -20.78 -5.99
N GLU A 142 -6.97 -21.33 -5.40
CA GLU A 142 -6.76 -22.76 -5.33
C GLU A 142 -7.79 -23.41 -4.41
N ASP A 143 -8.22 -24.63 -4.74
CA ASP A 143 -9.20 -25.38 -3.96
C ASP A 143 -8.70 -25.69 -2.55
N GLY A 144 -9.60 -25.73 -1.57
CA GLY A 144 -9.27 -26.04 -0.18
C GLY A 144 -8.99 -24.80 0.68
N ARG A 145 -8.41 -25.02 1.86
CA ARG A 145 -8.21 -23.95 2.84
C ARG A 145 -6.99 -23.12 2.51
N VAL A 146 -7.06 -21.82 2.81
CA VAL A 146 -5.93 -20.91 2.60
C VAL A 146 -4.69 -21.32 3.41
N GLU A 147 -4.88 -21.88 4.60
CA GLU A 147 -3.78 -22.37 5.44
C GLU A 147 -3.10 -23.60 4.85
N ASP A 148 -3.84 -24.42 4.08
CA ASP A 148 -3.31 -25.60 3.43
C ASP A 148 -2.57 -25.23 2.13
N ASN A 149 -3.02 -24.18 1.43
CA ASN A 149 -2.48 -23.79 0.12
C ASN A 149 -1.28 -22.85 0.24
N ALA A 150 -1.34 -21.86 1.13
CA ALA A 150 -0.23 -20.93 1.34
C ALA A 150 0.85 -21.58 2.22
N LYS A 151 1.85 -22.22 1.59
CA LYS A 151 2.91 -22.98 2.31
C LYS A 151 3.89 -22.12 3.09
N ALA A 152 4.09 -20.88 2.68
CA ALA A 152 4.98 -19.93 3.34
C ALA A 152 4.29 -18.56 3.45
N PRO A 153 3.18 -18.46 4.21
CA PRO A 153 2.44 -17.23 4.34
C PRO A 153 3.29 -16.21 5.09
N VAL A 154 3.16 -14.94 4.69
CA VAL A 154 3.76 -13.81 5.41
C VAL A 154 2.66 -12.82 5.76
N LEU A 155 2.75 -12.24 6.94
CA LEU A 155 1.85 -11.23 7.41
C LEU A 155 2.63 -10.00 7.84
N PHE A 156 2.25 -8.84 7.32
CA PHE A 156 2.65 -7.55 7.88
C PHE A 156 1.53 -7.02 8.74
N VAL A 157 1.80 -6.77 10.01
CA VAL A 157 0.90 -6.11 10.95
C VAL A 157 1.32 -4.65 11.07
N LEU A 158 0.37 -3.73 10.90
CA LEU A 158 0.60 -2.29 10.97
C LEU A 158 -0.29 -1.68 12.05
N SER A 159 0.35 -1.07 13.05
CA SER A 159 -0.34 -0.27 14.08
C SER A 159 -0.21 1.20 13.73
N TYR A 160 -1.32 1.84 13.36
CA TYR A 160 -1.32 3.27 13.03
C TYR A 160 -1.46 4.13 14.29
N ARG A 161 -0.97 5.37 14.20
CA ARG A 161 -0.89 6.31 15.33
C ARG A 161 -2.27 6.77 15.84
N ASP A 162 -3.25 6.79 14.96
CA ASP A 162 -4.65 7.09 15.26
C ASP A 162 -5.44 5.90 15.81
N GLY A 163 -4.79 4.74 16.01
CA GLY A 163 -5.42 3.52 16.50
C GLY A 163 -6.04 2.65 15.41
N PHE A 164 -5.98 3.06 14.14
CA PHE A 164 -6.36 2.22 13.01
C PHE A 164 -5.48 0.97 12.93
N LYS A 165 -6.09 -0.17 12.56
CA LYS A 165 -5.40 -1.47 12.46
C LYS A 165 -5.32 -1.93 11.01
N GLY A 166 -4.10 -2.10 10.51
CA GLY A 166 -3.85 -2.63 9.17
C GLY A 166 -3.17 -3.99 9.22
N ALA A 167 -3.52 -4.86 8.28
CA ALA A 167 -2.82 -6.12 8.07
C ALA A 167 -2.66 -6.41 6.57
N VAL A 168 -1.51 -6.94 6.17
CA VAL A 168 -1.22 -7.36 4.80
C VAL A 168 -0.82 -8.82 4.78
N TYR A 169 -1.61 -9.66 4.12
CA TYR A 169 -1.33 -11.08 3.96
C TYR A 169 -0.71 -11.36 2.60
N MET A 170 0.44 -12.01 2.57
CA MET A 170 1.09 -12.52 1.36
C MET A 170 0.88 -14.03 1.30
N LEU A 171 -0.03 -14.49 0.43
CA LEU A 171 -0.58 -15.85 0.41
C LEU A 171 -0.27 -16.57 -0.91
N SER A 172 1.01 -16.52 -1.30
CA SER A 172 1.54 -17.26 -2.45
C SER A 172 1.14 -18.74 -2.37
N GLY A 173 0.55 -19.25 -3.45
CA GLY A 173 0.07 -20.63 -3.55
C GLY A 173 -1.44 -20.79 -3.30
N HIS A 174 -2.14 -19.80 -2.71
CA HIS A 174 -3.60 -19.84 -2.61
C HIS A 174 -4.30 -18.99 -3.67
N PHE A 175 -3.75 -17.82 -4.02
CA PHE A 175 -4.26 -17.00 -5.13
C PHE A 175 -3.14 -16.13 -5.72
N SER A 176 -3.38 -15.52 -6.88
CA SER A 176 -2.48 -14.55 -7.50
C SER A 176 -3.25 -13.31 -7.95
N GLY A 177 -3.05 -12.21 -7.25
CA GLY A 177 -3.70 -10.92 -7.47
C GLY A 177 -3.60 -10.02 -6.23
N TRP A 178 -4.40 -8.97 -6.19
CA TRP A 178 -4.51 -8.10 -5.01
C TRP A 178 -5.96 -7.86 -4.65
N THR A 179 -6.28 -8.02 -3.36
CA THR A 179 -7.62 -7.80 -2.83
C THR A 179 -7.56 -6.97 -1.57
N PHE A 180 -8.65 -6.29 -1.26
CA PHE A 180 -8.80 -5.45 -0.09
C PHE A 180 -10.15 -5.71 0.58
N ALA A 181 -10.17 -5.63 1.91
CA ALA A 181 -11.39 -5.49 2.68
C ALA A 181 -11.19 -4.49 3.84
N GLY A 182 -12.23 -3.71 4.14
CA GLY A 182 -12.22 -2.71 5.20
C GLY A 182 -13.49 -2.73 6.04
N ARG A 183 -13.36 -2.38 7.31
CA ARG A 183 -14.47 -2.19 8.24
C ARG A 183 -14.74 -0.70 8.45
N ILE A 184 -15.95 -0.27 8.12
CA ILE A 184 -16.45 1.07 8.39
C ILE A 184 -17.23 1.04 9.71
N MET A 185 -16.93 1.98 10.61
CA MET A 185 -17.60 2.10 11.90
C MET A 185 -19.11 2.27 11.72
N GLY A 186 -19.88 1.47 12.47
CA GLY A 186 -21.35 1.50 12.44
C GLY A 186 -21.98 0.78 11.23
N GLN A 187 -21.18 0.15 10.36
CA GLN A 187 -21.69 -0.70 9.28
C GLN A 187 -21.46 -2.18 9.60
N SER A 188 -22.49 -3.00 9.40
CA SER A 188 -22.38 -4.46 9.56
C SER A 188 -21.58 -5.10 8.43
N GLU A 189 -21.82 -4.63 7.20
CA GLU A 189 -21.18 -5.13 5.99
C GLU A 189 -19.73 -4.62 5.86
N LEU A 190 -18.87 -5.51 5.37
CA LEU A 190 -17.49 -5.17 5.02
C LEU A 190 -17.44 -4.63 3.59
N VAL A 191 -16.72 -3.54 3.38
CA VAL A 191 -16.39 -3.11 2.01
C VAL A 191 -15.23 -3.95 1.51
N SER A 192 -15.29 -4.41 0.26
CA SER A 192 -14.22 -5.24 -0.32
C SER A 192 -14.16 -5.12 -1.83
N THR A 193 -12.96 -5.23 -2.38
CA THR A 193 -12.70 -5.18 -3.83
C THR A 193 -11.45 -5.98 -4.20
N ARG A 194 -11.31 -6.33 -5.48
CA ARG A 194 -10.06 -6.78 -6.09
C ARG A 194 -9.49 -5.72 -7.03
N PHE A 195 -8.17 -5.68 -7.14
CA PHE A 195 -7.46 -4.79 -8.06
C PHE A 195 -7.03 -5.58 -9.31
N GLY A 196 -7.30 -5.01 -10.47
CA GLY A 196 -6.92 -5.52 -11.78
C GLY A 196 -8.13 -5.85 -12.66
N SER A 197 -8.01 -5.60 -13.95
CA SER A 197 -9.00 -5.99 -14.95
C SER A 197 -9.04 -7.52 -15.13
N PRO A 198 -10.22 -8.14 -15.35
CA PRO A 198 -10.31 -9.56 -15.72
C PRO A 198 -9.82 -9.85 -17.16
N GLY A 199 -9.37 -8.84 -17.91
CA GLY A 199 -8.96 -8.98 -19.31
C GLY A 199 -7.72 -9.85 -19.51
N VAL A 200 -7.56 -10.35 -20.74
CA VAL A 200 -6.46 -11.24 -21.17
C VAL A 200 -5.15 -10.51 -21.50
N ARG A 201 -5.14 -9.17 -21.48
CA ARG A 201 -3.95 -8.39 -21.80
C ARG A 201 -2.98 -8.44 -20.62
N ASP A 202 -1.70 -8.64 -20.91
CA ASP A 202 -0.66 -8.59 -19.89
C ASP A 202 -0.52 -7.18 -19.29
N LEU A 203 -0.37 -7.17 -17.96
CA LEU A 203 -0.08 -6.00 -17.12
C LEU A 203 -0.96 -4.77 -17.43
N PRO A 204 -2.31 -4.91 -17.41
CA PRO A 204 -3.20 -3.82 -17.81
C PRO A 204 -3.20 -2.64 -16.83
N HIS A 205 -2.66 -2.84 -15.64
CA HIS A 205 -2.54 -1.84 -14.58
C HIS A 205 -1.56 -0.71 -14.89
N PHE A 206 -0.67 -0.87 -15.88
CA PHE A 206 0.21 0.24 -16.28
C PHE A 206 -0.51 1.36 -17.01
N ASP A 207 -1.67 1.11 -17.63
CA ASP A 207 -2.40 2.16 -18.35
C ASP A 207 -2.81 3.31 -17.40
N GLY A 208 -3.34 2.96 -16.22
CA GLY A 208 -3.69 3.95 -15.20
C GLY A 208 -2.46 4.70 -14.70
N LEU A 209 -1.33 4.01 -14.53
CA LEU A 209 -0.09 4.62 -14.07
C LEU A 209 0.48 5.60 -15.11
N VAL A 210 0.52 5.20 -16.39
CA VAL A 210 1.00 6.05 -17.49
C VAL A 210 0.12 7.28 -17.62
N TYR A 211 -1.21 7.15 -17.50
CA TYR A 211 -2.11 8.29 -17.46
C TYR A 211 -1.75 9.26 -16.34
N CYS A 212 -1.53 8.78 -15.11
CA CYS A 212 -1.15 9.65 -14.00
C CYS A 212 0.20 10.36 -14.22
N ILE A 213 1.18 9.66 -14.81
CA ILE A 213 2.48 10.22 -15.14
C ILE A 213 2.34 11.32 -16.20
N GLU A 214 1.59 11.06 -17.27
CA GLU A 214 1.34 12.01 -18.35
C GLU A 214 0.64 13.26 -17.81
N GLU A 215 -0.43 13.10 -17.03
CA GLU A 215 -1.14 14.23 -16.43
C GLU A 215 -0.21 15.08 -15.55
N MET A 216 0.65 14.46 -14.73
CA MET A 216 1.64 15.20 -13.93
C MET A 216 2.67 15.91 -14.82
N PHE A 217 3.12 15.29 -15.91
CA PHE A 217 4.10 15.89 -16.82
C PHE A 217 3.54 17.11 -17.55
N VAL A 218 2.26 17.03 -17.97
CA VAL A 218 1.57 18.12 -18.68
C VAL A 218 1.19 19.25 -17.72
N THR A 219 0.64 18.92 -16.55
CA THR A 219 0.05 19.92 -15.64
C THR A 219 1.02 20.42 -14.57
N GLY A 220 2.11 19.68 -14.33
CA GLY A 220 3.00 19.89 -13.20
C GLY A 220 2.40 19.51 -11.84
N LYS A 221 1.27 18.79 -11.80
CA LYS A 221 0.54 18.46 -10.57
C LYS A 221 0.41 16.94 -10.39
N PRO A 222 0.98 16.36 -9.31
CA PRO A 222 0.75 14.97 -8.94
C PRO A 222 -0.74 14.64 -8.75
N LEU A 223 -1.17 13.45 -9.17
CA LEU A 223 -2.56 12.99 -8.99
C LEU A 223 -2.81 12.36 -7.62
N TYR A 224 -1.75 11.94 -6.95
CA TYR A 224 -1.80 11.37 -5.60
C TYR A 224 -0.56 11.82 -4.81
N PRO A 225 -0.66 11.88 -3.46
CA PRO A 225 0.44 12.35 -2.61
C PRO A 225 1.61 11.36 -2.63
N VAL A 226 2.82 11.85 -2.87
CA VAL A 226 4.04 11.02 -2.81
C VAL A 226 4.33 10.53 -1.38
N GLU A 227 3.77 11.21 -0.38
CA GLU A 227 3.78 10.85 1.03
C GLU A 227 3.19 9.45 1.26
N ARG A 228 2.23 9.02 0.43
CA ARG A 228 1.72 7.63 0.41
C ARG A 228 2.86 6.65 0.22
N THR A 229 3.60 6.81 -0.88
CA THR A 229 4.72 5.93 -1.22
C THR A 229 5.89 6.11 -0.26
N LEU A 230 6.14 7.31 0.27
CA LEU A 230 7.15 7.51 1.32
C LEU A 230 6.82 6.69 2.57
N LEU A 231 5.57 6.74 3.04
CA LEU A 231 5.12 5.99 4.21
C LEU A 231 5.23 4.48 3.97
N VAL A 232 4.75 3.99 2.80
CA VAL A 232 4.86 2.58 2.44
C VAL A 232 6.32 2.13 2.32
N THR A 233 7.18 2.95 1.73
CA THR A 233 8.63 2.67 1.63
C THR A 233 9.26 2.50 3.00
N GLY A 234 8.99 3.42 3.93
CA GLY A 234 9.50 3.34 5.30
C GLY A 234 8.92 2.16 6.07
N ALA A 235 7.62 1.90 5.92
CA ALA A 235 6.98 0.75 6.55
C ALA A 235 7.61 -0.57 6.08
N LEU A 236 7.87 -0.71 4.77
CA LEU A 236 8.47 -1.91 4.21
C LEU A 236 9.90 -2.13 4.72
N ASP A 237 10.72 -1.07 4.81
CA ASP A 237 12.07 -1.14 5.40
C ASP A 237 12.01 -1.67 6.84
N CYS A 238 11.17 -1.08 7.69
CA CYS A 238 10.96 -1.54 9.07
C CYS A 238 10.37 -2.96 9.15
N LEU A 239 9.53 -3.36 8.19
CA LEU A 239 8.99 -4.73 8.11
C LEU A 239 10.08 -5.74 7.74
N MET A 240 11.05 -5.36 6.91
CA MET A 240 12.21 -6.21 6.60
C MET A 240 13.12 -6.34 7.83
N ASP A 241 13.30 -5.26 8.59
CA ASP A 241 14.00 -5.31 9.88
C ASP A 241 13.26 -6.18 10.89
N SER A 242 11.93 -6.07 10.98
CA SER A 242 11.09 -6.92 11.83
C SER A 242 11.22 -8.39 11.46
N LEU A 243 11.23 -8.70 10.16
CA LEU A 243 11.43 -10.05 9.63
C LEU A 243 12.79 -10.61 10.04
N HIS A 244 13.85 -9.83 9.87
CA HIS A 244 15.21 -10.23 10.22
C HIS A 244 15.37 -10.45 11.73
N GLN A 245 14.85 -9.52 12.54
CA GLN A 245 15.01 -9.50 13.99
C GLN A 245 13.95 -10.33 14.73
N LYS A 246 12.90 -10.79 14.03
CA LYS A 246 11.77 -11.57 14.56
C LYS A 246 11.08 -10.89 15.75
N LYS A 247 10.85 -9.59 15.64
CA LYS A 247 10.19 -8.78 16.68
C LYS A 247 9.43 -7.61 16.08
N ARG A 248 8.44 -7.11 16.83
CA ARG A 248 7.80 -5.82 16.56
C ARG A 248 8.82 -4.68 16.60
N ILE A 249 8.70 -3.75 15.65
CA ILE A 249 9.54 -2.56 15.50
C ILE A 249 8.67 -1.32 15.70
N GLU A 250 9.03 -0.47 16.67
CA GLU A 250 8.44 0.86 16.81
C GLU A 250 9.00 1.78 15.72
N THR A 251 8.17 2.67 15.19
CA THR A 251 8.51 3.50 14.03
C THR A 251 8.31 5.00 14.32
N PRO A 252 9.06 5.59 15.28
CA PRO A 252 8.96 7.02 15.61
C PRO A 252 9.15 7.94 14.39
N GLU A 253 9.99 7.54 13.44
CA GLU A 253 10.31 8.24 12.20
C GLU A 253 9.18 8.24 11.16
N LEU A 254 8.26 7.27 11.21
CA LEU A 254 7.13 7.15 10.28
C LEU A 254 5.92 7.98 10.71
N GLN A 255 6.15 9.13 11.35
CA GLN A 255 5.14 10.14 11.65
C GLN A 255 4.90 11.03 10.41
N ILE A 256 4.42 10.41 9.34
CA ILE A 256 4.11 11.09 8.07
C ILE A 256 2.61 11.30 8.01
N ALA A 257 2.19 12.57 8.05
CA ALA A 257 0.79 12.95 7.98
C ALA A 257 0.49 13.62 6.63
N TYR A 258 -0.59 13.19 5.97
CA TYR A 258 -1.04 13.77 4.71
C TYR A 258 -2.53 13.49 4.49
N ARG A 259 -3.09 14.15 3.48
CA ARG A 259 -4.48 13.97 3.06
C ARG A 259 -4.54 13.29 1.70
N ALA A 260 -5.39 12.27 1.59
CA ALA A 260 -5.78 11.72 0.29
C ALA A 260 -6.37 12.82 -0.62
N PRO A 261 -6.20 12.68 -1.96
CA PRO A 261 -6.80 13.62 -2.90
C PRO A 261 -8.33 13.60 -2.76
N LEU A 262 -8.98 14.74 -3.01
CA LEU A 262 -10.45 14.82 -2.97
C LEU A 262 -11.05 13.85 -4.00
N ASN A 263 -10.54 13.91 -5.23
CA ASN A 263 -10.89 13.00 -6.32
C ASN A 263 -9.80 11.93 -6.40
N ASP A 264 -10.12 10.68 -6.05
CA ASP A 264 -9.19 9.56 -6.20
C ASP A 264 -9.13 9.15 -7.68
N PHE A 265 -7.93 9.04 -8.24
CA PHE A 265 -7.77 8.47 -9.57
C PHE A 265 -7.51 6.97 -9.46
N PHE A 266 -8.39 6.20 -10.10
CA PHE A 266 -8.17 4.82 -10.48
C PHE A 266 -8.96 4.55 -11.76
N GLN A 267 -8.48 3.62 -12.57
CA GLN A 267 -9.19 3.26 -13.80
C GLN A 267 -10.60 2.73 -13.49
N ARG A 268 -11.58 3.13 -14.28
CA ARG A 268 -12.94 2.59 -14.23
C ARG A 268 -13.17 1.71 -15.46
N ALA A 269 -13.92 0.61 -15.27
CA ALA A 269 -14.21 -0.37 -16.32
C ALA A 269 -15.25 0.14 -17.31
#